data_AF-A0A2D5H5J3-F1
#
_entry.id   AF-A0A2D5H5J3-F1
#
_cell.length_a   1.000
_cell.length_b   1.000
_cell.length_c   1.000
_cell.angle_alpha   90.00
_cell.angle_beta   90.00
_cell.angle_gamma   90.00
#
_symmetry.space_group_name_H-M   'P 1'
#
loop_
_entity.id
_entity.type
_entity.pdbx_description
1 polymer ?
#
loop_
_entity_poly.entity_id
_entity_poly.type
_entity_poly.pdbx_seq_one_letter_code
_entity_poly.pdbx_strand_id
1 'polypeptide(L)'
;MSASQIKDIEQRGAPTDHITIFSPIGGVIIEKLRQEGDRVRTGDRIYTVADLNQVWVKLDAYESDLVWLHYGQKVEFTTEAYPGETFTGRIAFIDPVLNKDTRTVKVRVNVPNKDGKLKPEMFVRAVVRSQLASGGRVIDEDLTGKWISPMHPEIVKDEPGNCDICGMPLVRAETLGDVMGNPENKPKPLVIPVSAALLTGTRAIVYVEIPTAKEPTFEGREIVLGPRAGAYYLVRNGLKEGDLVVTNGNFKLDSALQISAKPSMMTPEGGGGGGHDHGGAKSEKKTQQGETAGQQMTLPSQFRSQLDAVLNAFNSVTTAVEEADLAKIRAAFDQLGVKLSQVNKKQLTGHVEMLWREFSMLLSNDVVEGRDVASLQDSDRIYLQLKRHIQRAREQFGLTHSNHQQAIIKIDVPIEFQNQLLPLLDTYFALANSLASDNEKLALATGPKLRQVLGTIQTSHLNEKALTVWQKEFGNLSKITDQVIEAKDIKSMREAFTLLSEEILVVIKTFEVGNNRPLYELHCPMAFKGRGAIWLQNNDQITNPYFGATMLKCADRVNLISFDKEKQGAHTNHKGHSH
;
A
#
# COMPACT_ATOMS: atom_id res chain seq x y z
N MET A 1 53.20 -9.07 -10.81
CA MET A 1 53.95 -10.07 -11.60
C MET A 1 53.21 -11.39 -11.49
N SER A 2 53.11 -12.18 -12.56
CA SER A 2 52.51 -13.51 -12.45
C SER A 2 53.48 -14.49 -11.77
N ALA A 3 52.98 -15.57 -11.19
CA ALA A 3 53.82 -16.61 -10.57
C ALA A 3 54.86 -17.18 -11.55
N SER A 4 54.51 -17.30 -12.83
CA SER A 4 55.45 -17.71 -13.88
C SER A 4 56.60 -16.72 -14.07
N GLN A 5 56.34 -15.41 -14.03
CA GLN A 5 57.36 -14.38 -14.20
C GLN A 5 58.33 -14.32 -13.00
N ILE A 6 57.83 -14.60 -11.80
CA ILE A 6 58.66 -14.69 -10.60
C ILE A 6 59.65 -15.86 -10.73
N LYS A 7 59.14 -17.03 -11.13
CA LYS A 7 59.96 -18.24 -11.34
C LYS A 7 61.01 -18.06 -12.44
N ASP A 8 60.66 -17.32 -13.49
CA ASP A 8 61.58 -16.99 -14.59
C ASP A 8 62.72 -16.06 -14.17
N ILE A 9 62.44 -15.12 -13.25
CA ILE A 9 63.45 -14.23 -12.67
C ILE A 9 64.36 -14.99 -11.70
N GLU A 10 63.79 -15.87 -10.88
CA GLU A 10 64.54 -16.75 -9.98
C GLU A 10 65.51 -17.67 -10.76
N GLN A 11 65.07 -18.21 -11.89
CA GLN A 11 65.92 -19.04 -12.76
C GLN A 11 67.00 -18.25 -13.49
N ARG A 12 66.76 -16.98 -13.83
CA ARG A 12 67.73 -16.14 -14.56
C ARG A 12 68.90 -15.66 -13.70
N GLY A 13 68.74 -15.56 -12.38
CA GLY A 13 69.82 -15.19 -11.45
C GLY A 13 70.38 -13.76 -11.60
N ALA A 14 69.78 -12.91 -12.46
CA ALA A 14 70.18 -11.52 -12.70
C ALA A 14 68.98 -10.57 -12.63
N PRO A 15 69.11 -9.39 -12.01
CA PRO A 15 68.03 -8.41 -11.93
C PRO A 15 67.68 -7.84 -13.31
N THR A 16 66.40 -7.57 -13.55
CA THR A 16 65.89 -6.92 -14.77
C THR A 16 65.21 -5.60 -14.45
N ASP A 17 65.46 -4.61 -15.28
CA ASP A 17 64.87 -3.27 -15.27
C ASP A 17 63.62 -3.16 -16.16
N HIS A 18 63.29 -4.20 -16.93
CA HIS A 18 62.14 -4.26 -17.82
C HIS A 18 61.14 -5.33 -17.38
N ILE A 19 59.86 -4.98 -17.36
CA ILE A 19 58.77 -5.91 -17.08
C ILE A 19 57.77 -5.91 -18.23
N THR A 20 57.47 -7.09 -18.76
CA THR A 20 56.36 -7.28 -19.71
C THR A 20 55.09 -7.54 -18.93
N ILE A 21 54.05 -6.75 -19.20
CA ILE A 21 52.72 -6.94 -18.58
C ILE A 21 51.83 -7.60 -19.63
N PHE A 22 51.40 -8.84 -19.36
CA PHE A 22 50.46 -9.56 -20.21
C PHE A 22 49.02 -9.29 -19.78
N SER A 23 48.09 -9.37 -20.73
CA SER A 23 46.66 -9.35 -20.42
C SER A 23 46.29 -10.61 -19.62
N PRO A 24 45.54 -10.48 -18.50
CA PRO A 24 45.10 -11.64 -17.72
C PRO A 24 43.99 -12.43 -18.41
N ILE A 25 43.34 -11.85 -19.43
CA ILE A 25 42.26 -12.46 -20.21
C ILE A 25 42.51 -12.28 -21.71
N GLY A 26 41.96 -13.18 -22.52
CA GLY A 26 41.80 -12.93 -23.96
C GLY A 26 40.68 -11.92 -24.20
N GLY A 27 40.80 -11.09 -25.24
CA GLY A 27 39.77 -10.11 -25.57
C GLY A 27 40.25 -9.02 -26.51
N VAL A 28 39.40 -8.01 -26.67
CA VAL A 28 39.69 -6.82 -27.48
C VAL A 28 40.05 -5.65 -26.56
N ILE A 29 41.06 -4.88 -26.94
CA ILE A 29 41.38 -3.62 -26.25
C ILE A 29 40.29 -2.60 -26.62
N ILE A 30 39.43 -2.27 -25.65
CA ILE A 30 38.35 -1.27 -25.84
C ILE A 30 38.80 0.14 -25.48
N GLU A 31 39.91 0.26 -24.74
CA GLU A 31 40.45 1.56 -24.33
C GLU A 31 41.96 1.46 -24.15
N LYS A 32 42.69 2.44 -24.69
CA LYS A 32 44.13 2.62 -24.51
C LYS A 32 44.38 3.93 -23.76
N LEU A 33 44.76 3.82 -22.49
CA LEU A 33 44.89 4.96 -21.56
C LEU A 33 46.33 5.45 -21.41
N ARG A 34 47.29 4.66 -21.89
CA ARG A 34 48.72 4.97 -21.88
C ARG A 34 49.34 4.63 -23.22
N GLN A 35 50.33 5.42 -23.62
CA GLN A 35 51.08 5.25 -24.84
C GLN A 35 52.57 5.13 -24.52
N GLU A 36 53.35 4.80 -25.55
CA GLU A 36 54.79 4.71 -25.41
C GLU A 36 55.37 6.07 -25.00
N GLY A 37 56.29 6.07 -24.03
CA GLY A 37 56.85 7.29 -23.44
C GLY A 37 56.14 7.78 -22.18
N ASP A 38 54.94 7.28 -21.88
CA ASP A 38 54.22 7.65 -20.65
C ASP A 38 54.85 7.03 -19.41
N ARG A 39 54.95 7.83 -18.34
CA ARG A 39 55.32 7.32 -17.01
C ARG A 39 54.09 6.69 -16.35
N VAL A 40 54.18 5.40 -16.01
CA VAL A 40 53.13 4.66 -15.30
C VAL A 40 53.47 4.46 -13.83
N ARG A 41 52.46 4.51 -12.97
CA ARG A 41 52.58 4.23 -11.53
C ARG A 41 51.80 2.97 -11.16
N THR A 42 52.12 2.37 -10.01
CA THR A 42 51.33 1.27 -9.47
C THR A 42 49.88 1.71 -9.28
N GLY A 43 48.95 0.94 -9.87
CA GLY A 43 47.52 1.25 -9.87
C GLY A 43 47.03 1.98 -11.13
N ASP A 44 47.92 2.48 -11.98
CA ASP A 44 47.51 3.09 -13.24
C ASP A 44 46.88 2.05 -14.18
N ARG A 45 45.76 2.42 -14.80
CA ARG A 45 45.14 1.64 -15.87
C ARG A 45 45.84 1.95 -17.18
N ILE A 46 46.45 0.94 -17.80
CA ILE A 46 47.18 1.06 -19.07
C ILE A 46 46.26 0.79 -20.26
N TYR A 47 45.53 -0.33 -20.19
CA TYR A 47 44.56 -0.77 -21.19
C TYR A 47 43.31 -1.29 -20.49
N THR A 48 42.16 -1.18 -21.16
CA THR A 48 40.93 -1.89 -20.80
C THR A 48 40.72 -2.99 -21.84
N VAL A 49 40.71 -4.25 -21.41
CA VAL A 49 40.48 -5.43 -22.26
C VAL A 49 39.14 -6.04 -21.90
N ALA A 50 38.32 -6.36 -22.89
CA ALA A 50 37.01 -6.99 -22.70
C ALA A 50 36.84 -8.19 -23.64
N ASP A 51 36.22 -9.25 -23.15
CA ASP A 51 35.67 -10.30 -24.00
C ASP A 51 34.34 -9.81 -24.60
N LEU A 52 34.27 -9.74 -25.93
CA LEU A 52 33.09 -9.25 -26.66
C LEU A 52 32.19 -10.38 -27.17
N ASN A 53 32.46 -11.65 -26.82
CA ASN A 53 31.62 -12.80 -27.18
C ASN A 53 30.22 -12.73 -26.53
N GLN A 54 30.08 -11.96 -25.47
CA GLN A 54 28.80 -11.54 -24.91
C GLN A 54 28.81 -10.02 -24.71
N VAL A 55 27.71 -9.37 -25.07
CA VAL A 55 27.55 -7.94 -24.91
C VAL A 55 26.28 -7.64 -24.14
N TRP A 56 26.24 -6.46 -23.52
CA TRP A 56 25.05 -5.97 -22.84
C TRP A 56 24.36 -4.92 -23.69
N VAL A 57 23.08 -5.15 -23.94
CA VAL A 57 22.19 -4.13 -24.45
C VAL A 57 21.58 -3.42 -23.25
N LYS A 58 21.80 -2.10 -23.16
CA LYS A 58 21.23 -1.24 -22.11
C LYS A 58 20.08 -0.44 -22.71
N LEU A 59 18.87 -0.69 -22.23
CA LEU A 59 17.64 -0.06 -22.67
C LEU A 59 17.15 0.92 -21.60
N ASP A 60 16.44 1.96 -22.05
CA ASP A 60 15.72 2.87 -21.18
C ASP A 60 14.22 2.52 -21.25
N ALA A 61 13.66 2.11 -20.11
CA ALA A 61 12.24 1.81 -19.98
C ALA A 61 11.53 2.92 -19.21
N TYR A 62 10.39 3.39 -19.69
CA TYR A 62 9.57 4.36 -18.97
C TYR A 62 8.89 3.73 -17.76
N GLU A 63 8.62 4.54 -16.73
CA GLU A 63 7.92 4.11 -15.51
C GLU A 63 6.60 3.37 -15.79
N SER A 64 5.84 3.82 -16.81
CA SER A 64 4.57 3.20 -17.21
C SER A 64 4.71 1.78 -17.76
N ASP A 65 5.88 1.44 -18.30
CA ASP A 65 6.13 0.17 -18.99
C ASP A 65 6.72 -0.88 -18.04
N LEU A 66 7.19 -0.46 -16.86
CA LEU A 66 7.81 -1.36 -15.86
C LEU A 66 6.90 -2.49 -15.43
N VAL A 67 5.58 -2.25 -15.40
CA VAL A 67 4.58 -3.26 -15.05
C VAL A 67 4.60 -4.45 -16.03
N TRP A 68 5.11 -4.24 -17.25
CA TRP A 68 5.15 -5.24 -18.31
C TRP A 68 6.50 -5.95 -18.44
N LEU A 69 7.54 -5.44 -17.78
CA LEU A 69 8.92 -5.92 -17.92
C LEU A 69 9.31 -6.79 -16.74
N HIS A 70 9.78 -7.99 -17.04
CA HIS A 70 10.18 -8.97 -16.03
C HIS A 70 11.56 -9.56 -16.32
N TYR A 71 12.19 -10.06 -15.28
CA TYR A 71 13.45 -10.78 -15.39
C TYR A 71 13.29 -12.03 -16.27
N GLY A 72 14.30 -12.34 -17.09
CA GLY A 72 14.30 -13.51 -17.97
C GLY A 72 13.49 -13.35 -19.25
N GLN A 73 12.67 -12.31 -19.35
CA GLN A 73 11.81 -12.07 -20.50
C GLN A 73 12.63 -11.88 -21.79
N LYS A 74 12.14 -12.47 -22.88
CA LYS A 74 12.76 -12.36 -24.20
C LYS A 74 12.60 -10.95 -24.77
N VAL A 75 13.70 -10.40 -25.29
CA VAL A 75 13.76 -9.09 -25.94
C VAL A 75 14.23 -9.28 -27.38
N GLU A 76 13.50 -8.71 -28.32
CA GLU A 76 13.90 -8.61 -29.73
C GLU A 76 14.42 -7.20 -29.98
N PHE A 77 15.53 -7.07 -30.68
CA PHE A 77 16.07 -5.75 -31.00
C PHE A 77 16.76 -5.71 -32.37
N THR A 78 16.82 -4.53 -32.93
CA THR A 78 17.45 -4.23 -34.22
C THR A 78 18.47 -3.13 -34.03
N THR A 79 19.49 -3.08 -34.89
CA THR A 79 20.46 -1.98 -34.94
C THR A 79 20.54 -1.42 -36.36
N GLU A 80 20.85 -0.13 -36.48
CA GLU A 80 20.99 0.55 -37.77
C GLU A 80 22.16 0.00 -38.59
N ALA A 81 23.16 -0.58 -37.94
CA ALA A 81 24.32 -1.16 -38.62
C ALA A 81 23.97 -2.43 -39.44
N TYR A 82 22.87 -3.11 -39.09
CA TYR A 82 22.39 -4.32 -39.80
C TYR A 82 20.87 -4.24 -40.01
N PRO A 83 20.40 -3.41 -40.95
CA PRO A 83 18.97 -3.25 -41.20
C PRO A 83 18.30 -4.57 -41.60
N GLY A 84 17.14 -4.87 -40.99
CA GLY A 84 16.37 -6.09 -41.26
C GLY A 84 16.83 -7.33 -40.48
N GLU A 85 18.01 -7.31 -39.87
CA GLU A 85 18.45 -8.37 -38.97
C GLU A 85 17.89 -8.14 -37.56
N THR A 86 17.28 -9.18 -36.98
CA THR A 86 16.74 -9.14 -35.62
C THR A 86 17.60 -9.98 -34.70
N PHE A 87 18.04 -9.36 -33.61
CA PHE A 87 18.80 -9.99 -32.55
C PHE A 87 17.89 -10.25 -31.36
N THR A 88 18.23 -11.28 -30.58
CA THR A 88 17.45 -11.66 -29.40
C THR A 88 18.34 -11.75 -28.17
N GLY A 89 17.79 -11.34 -27.02
CA GLY A 89 18.42 -11.52 -25.72
C GLY A 89 17.37 -11.71 -24.62
N ARG A 90 17.83 -11.85 -23.38
CA ARG A 90 16.95 -11.94 -22.20
C ARG A 90 17.25 -10.83 -21.20
N ILE A 91 16.20 -10.28 -20.59
CA ILE A 91 16.34 -9.27 -19.54
C ILE A 91 17.10 -9.88 -18.37
N ALA A 92 18.24 -9.27 -18.06
CA ALA A 92 19.16 -9.75 -17.03
C ALA A 92 19.19 -8.91 -15.78
N PHE A 93 18.75 -7.66 -15.88
CA PHE A 93 18.66 -6.77 -14.74
C PHE A 93 17.74 -5.61 -15.07
N ILE A 94 16.91 -5.23 -14.12
CA ILE A 94 16.10 -4.01 -14.16
C ILE A 94 16.58 -3.19 -12.96
N ASP A 95 17.08 -1.99 -13.22
CA ASP A 95 17.63 -1.13 -12.17
C ASP A 95 16.54 -0.81 -11.13
N PRO A 96 16.77 -1.03 -9.82
CA PRO A 96 15.77 -0.70 -8.80
C PRO A 96 15.56 0.81 -8.64
N VAL A 97 16.43 1.65 -9.23
CA VAL A 97 16.38 3.10 -9.09
C VAL A 97 15.91 3.76 -10.39
N LEU A 98 14.83 4.54 -10.30
CA LEU A 98 14.36 5.40 -11.37
C LEU A 98 15.31 6.60 -11.54
N ASN A 99 15.77 6.82 -12.77
CA ASN A 99 16.49 8.04 -13.10
C ASN A 99 15.53 9.24 -13.07
N LYS A 100 15.80 10.22 -12.20
CA LYS A 100 14.87 11.34 -11.94
C LYS A 100 14.76 12.31 -13.12
N ASP A 101 15.83 12.46 -13.91
CA ASP A 101 15.90 13.42 -15.01
C ASP A 101 15.18 12.90 -16.25
N THR A 102 15.40 11.64 -16.59
CA THR A 102 14.81 11.00 -17.77
C THR A 102 13.48 10.30 -17.48
N ARG A 103 13.15 10.08 -16.19
CA ARG A 103 11.98 9.28 -15.73
C ARG A 103 11.98 7.87 -16.34
N THR A 104 13.18 7.31 -16.51
CA THR A 104 13.39 5.96 -17.05
C THR A 104 14.18 5.09 -16.08
N VAL A 105 14.04 3.78 -16.25
CA VAL A 105 14.82 2.74 -15.57
C VAL A 105 15.72 2.07 -16.58
N LYS A 106 16.98 1.82 -16.19
CA LYS A 106 17.92 1.06 -17.02
C LYS A 106 17.56 -0.42 -16.98
N VAL A 107 17.34 -1.00 -18.15
CA VAL A 107 17.11 -2.44 -18.33
C VAL A 107 18.29 -3.03 -19.09
N ARG A 108 18.99 -3.97 -18.46
CA ARG A 108 20.13 -4.68 -19.07
C ARG A 108 19.66 -6.00 -19.64
N VAL A 109 20.02 -6.24 -20.89
CA VAL A 109 19.75 -7.48 -21.63
C VAL A 109 21.07 -8.15 -21.96
N ASN A 110 21.21 -9.43 -21.62
CA ASN A 110 22.36 -10.24 -21.98
C ASN A 110 22.18 -10.75 -23.41
N VAL A 111 23.18 -10.51 -24.27
CA VAL A 111 23.11 -10.89 -25.69
C VAL A 111 24.37 -11.66 -26.11
N PRO A 112 24.23 -12.88 -26.65
CA PRO A 112 25.33 -13.59 -27.31
C PRO A 112 25.82 -12.84 -28.55
N ASN A 113 27.14 -12.71 -28.70
CA ASN A 113 27.78 -11.99 -29.80
C ASN A 113 28.95 -12.80 -30.39
N LYS A 114 28.69 -14.09 -30.69
CA LYS A 114 29.71 -15.04 -31.17
C LYS A 114 30.37 -14.62 -32.49
N ASP A 115 29.59 -13.98 -33.36
CA ASP A 115 30.06 -13.51 -34.67
C ASP A 115 30.72 -12.11 -34.61
N GLY A 116 30.76 -11.49 -33.42
CA GLY A 116 31.36 -10.16 -33.23
C GLY A 116 30.65 -9.02 -33.97
N LYS A 117 29.42 -9.25 -34.47
CA LYS A 117 28.66 -8.26 -35.24
C LYS A 117 28.30 -7.03 -34.40
N LEU A 118 27.94 -7.24 -33.14
CA LEU A 118 27.55 -6.18 -32.22
C LEU A 118 28.79 -5.56 -31.60
N LYS A 119 28.96 -4.25 -31.78
CA LYS A 119 30.05 -3.48 -31.17
C LYS A 119 29.51 -2.64 -30.02
N PRO A 120 30.32 -2.39 -28.98
CA PRO A 120 29.97 -1.44 -27.93
C PRO A 120 29.56 -0.08 -28.52
N GLU A 121 28.70 0.64 -27.80
CA GLU A 121 28.16 1.96 -28.17
C GLU A 121 27.27 2.01 -29.42
N MET A 122 26.93 0.86 -30.04
CA MET A 122 25.91 0.84 -31.09
C MET A 122 24.52 1.16 -30.53
N PHE A 123 23.76 1.98 -31.27
CA PHE A 123 22.35 2.20 -30.98
C PHE A 123 21.52 0.98 -31.36
N VAL A 124 20.54 0.68 -30.52
CA VAL A 124 19.58 -0.40 -30.74
C VAL A 124 18.17 0.09 -30.47
N ARG A 125 17.21 -0.51 -31.17
CA ARG A 125 15.79 -0.37 -30.87
C ARG A 125 15.27 -1.74 -30.47
N ALA A 126 14.72 -1.83 -29.28
CA ALA A 126 14.20 -3.07 -28.73
C ALA A 126 12.67 -3.05 -28.64
N VAL A 127 12.08 -4.22 -28.80
CA VAL A 127 10.66 -4.49 -28.57
C VAL A 127 10.57 -5.68 -27.62
N VAL A 128 9.81 -5.49 -26.55
CA VAL A 128 9.46 -6.55 -25.61
C VAL A 128 7.99 -6.86 -25.80
N ARG A 129 7.67 -8.12 -26.10
CA ARG A 129 6.30 -8.59 -26.27
C ARG A 129 5.89 -9.36 -25.01
N SER A 130 4.93 -8.81 -24.27
CA SER A 130 4.38 -9.45 -23.07
C SER A 130 3.04 -10.08 -23.40
N GLN A 131 2.88 -11.37 -23.13
CA GLN A 131 1.55 -12.00 -23.13
C GLN A 131 0.88 -11.75 -21.78
N LEU A 132 -0.42 -11.45 -21.77
CA LEU A 132 -1.14 -11.06 -20.56
C LEU A 132 -2.21 -12.10 -20.17
N ALA A 133 -2.20 -12.52 -18.91
CA ALA A 133 -3.28 -13.28 -18.29
C ALA A 133 -4.29 -12.35 -17.59
N SER A 134 -5.46 -12.88 -17.22
CA SER A 134 -6.38 -12.21 -16.29
C SER A 134 -5.68 -11.68 -15.04
N GLY A 135 -6.04 -10.44 -14.69
CA GLY A 135 -5.40 -9.65 -13.63
C GLY A 135 -4.21 -8.82 -14.08
N GLY A 136 -3.79 -8.90 -15.35
CA GLY A 136 -2.68 -8.13 -15.90
C GLY A 136 -1.29 -8.73 -15.62
N ARG A 137 -1.23 -10.03 -15.33
CA ARG A 137 0.03 -10.77 -15.11
C ARG A 137 0.68 -11.10 -16.45
N VAL A 138 2.01 -11.01 -16.52
CA VAL A 138 2.79 -11.36 -17.72
C VAL A 138 3.07 -12.85 -17.74
N ILE A 139 2.77 -13.52 -18.84
CA ILE A 139 3.11 -14.92 -19.08
C ILE A 139 4.34 -14.98 -19.98
N ASP A 140 5.31 -15.82 -19.60
CA ASP A 140 6.41 -16.24 -20.47
C ASP A 140 6.35 -17.78 -20.58
N GLU A 141 5.95 -18.25 -21.76
CA GLU A 141 5.83 -19.68 -22.07
C GLU A 141 7.18 -20.40 -21.98
N ASP A 142 8.28 -19.72 -22.35
CA ASP A 142 9.63 -20.31 -22.37
C ASP A 142 10.13 -20.64 -20.97
N LEU A 143 9.61 -19.96 -19.95
CA LEU A 143 10.05 -20.08 -18.56
C LEU A 143 9.13 -20.95 -17.71
N THR A 144 7.98 -21.37 -18.24
CA THR A 144 7.01 -22.17 -17.49
C THR A 144 7.58 -23.55 -17.13
N GLY A 145 7.64 -23.85 -15.83
CA GLY A 145 8.18 -25.10 -15.30
C GLY A 145 9.71 -25.20 -15.35
N LYS A 146 10.41 -24.12 -15.69
CA LYS A 146 11.86 -24.11 -15.85
C LYS A 146 12.58 -23.56 -14.62
N TRP A 147 13.87 -23.88 -14.54
CA TRP A 147 14.82 -23.40 -13.54
C TRP A 147 15.78 -22.41 -14.16
N ILE A 148 15.90 -21.23 -13.58
CA ILE A 148 16.70 -20.12 -14.10
C ILE A 148 17.71 -19.65 -13.05
N SER A 149 18.89 -19.20 -13.50
CA SER A 149 19.88 -18.62 -12.59
C SER A 149 19.52 -17.16 -12.25
N PRO A 150 19.50 -16.75 -10.97
CA PRO A 150 19.26 -15.35 -10.58
C PRO A 150 20.33 -14.36 -11.08
N MET A 151 21.52 -14.86 -11.42
CA MET A 151 22.65 -14.03 -11.88
C MET A 151 22.89 -14.15 -13.40
N HIS A 152 22.46 -15.25 -14.02
CA HIS A 152 22.69 -15.56 -15.43
C HIS A 152 21.38 -16.02 -16.08
N PRO A 153 20.46 -15.10 -16.41
CA PRO A 153 19.11 -15.44 -16.90
C PRO A 153 19.09 -16.17 -18.23
N GLU A 154 20.21 -16.12 -18.97
CA GLU A 154 20.43 -16.95 -20.15
C GLU A 154 20.54 -18.45 -19.84
N ILE A 155 20.82 -18.81 -18.58
CA ILE A 155 20.89 -20.20 -18.10
C ILE A 155 19.52 -20.60 -17.59
N VAL A 156 18.78 -21.29 -18.46
CA VAL A 156 17.48 -21.90 -18.18
C VAL A 156 17.60 -23.42 -18.38
N LYS A 157 17.16 -24.20 -17.39
CA LYS A 157 17.19 -25.66 -17.40
C LYS A 157 15.82 -26.24 -17.06
N ASP A 158 15.59 -27.48 -17.48
CA ASP A 158 14.32 -28.20 -17.23
C ASP A 158 14.24 -28.75 -15.80
N GLU A 159 15.39 -28.90 -15.14
CA GLU A 159 15.51 -29.55 -13.84
C GLU A 159 16.29 -28.68 -12.84
N PRO A 160 16.07 -28.88 -11.53
CA PRO A 160 16.85 -28.19 -10.50
C PRO A 160 18.33 -28.55 -10.62
N GLY A 161 19.20 -27.58 -10.35
CA GLY A 161 20.63 -27.77 -10.43
C GLY A 161 21.39 -26.48 -10.15
N ASN A 162 22.65 -26.44 -10.56
CA ASN A 162 23.49 -25.26 -10.44
C ASN A 162 23.69 -24.57 -11.79
N CYS A 163 23.92 -23.26 -11.73
CA CYS A 163 24.28 -22.44 -12.88
C CYS A 163 25.68 -22.80 -13.40
N ASP A 164 25.82 -22.98 -14.71
CA ASP A 164 27.08 -23.39 -15.35
C ASP A 164 28.14 -22.28 -15.36
N ILE A 165 27.73 -21.02 -15.10
CA ILE A 165 28.61 -19.84 -15.13
C ILE A 165 29.11 -19.50 -13.72
N CYS A 166 28.23 -19.38 -12.72
CA CYS A 166 28.62 -18.99 -11.36
C CYS A 166 28.52 -20.07 -10.29
N GLY A 167 27.98 -21.25 -10.62
CA GLY A 167 27.81 -22.34 -9.66
C GLY A 167 26.69 -22.15 -8.62
N MET A 168 25.98 -21.01 -8.63
CA MET A 168 24.86 -20.79 -7.72
C MET A 168 23.67 -21.70 -8.05
N PRO A 169 22.86 -22.11 -7.05
CA PRO A 169 21.64 -22.88 -7.29
C PRO A 169 20.68 -22.14 -8.21
N LEU A 170 20.11 -22.87 -9.16
CA LEU A 170 19.01 -22.37 -9.98
C LEU A 170 17.75 -22.27 -9.12
N VAL A 171 16.91 -21.30 -9.44
CA VAL A 171 15.61 -21.12 -8.80
C VAL A 171 14.51 -21.35 -9.82
N ARG A 172 13.31 -21.70 -9.36
CA ARG A 172 12.14 -21.80 -10.23
C ARG A 172 11.87 -20.46 -10.89
N ALA A 173 11.69 -20.43 -12.20
CA ALA A 173 11.50 -19.18 -12.94
C ALA A 173 10.26 -18.40 -12.46
N GLU A 174 9.25 -19.11 -11.96
CA GLU A 174 8.03 -18.52 -11.37
C GLU A 174 8.30 -17.75 -10.07
N THR A 175 9.50 -17.85 -9.49
CA THR A 175 9.86 -17.14 -8.24
C THR A 175 10.58 -15.81 -8.49
N LEU A 176 11.06 -15.56 -9.72
CA LEU A 176 11.82 -14.35 -10.08
C LEU A 176 10.97 -13.22 -10.69
N GLY A 177 9.64 -13.39 -10.69
CA GLY A 177 8.67 -12.41 -11.18
C GLY A 177 7.29 -13.07 -11.32
N ASP A 178 6.23 -12.28 -11.60
CA ASP A 178 4.83 -12.72 -11.75
C ASP A 178 4.57 -13.65 -12.98
N VAL A 179 5.60 -14.36 -13.45
CA VAL A 179 5.54 -15.35 -14.52
C VAL A 179 4.93 -16.63 -13.95
N MET A 180 3.61 -16.73 -13.97
CA MET A 180 2.91 -17.96 -13.61
C MET A 180 2.33 -18.68 -14.85
N GLY A 181 2.76 -19.92 -15.06
CA GLY A 181 1.98 -21.11 -15.42
C GLY A 181 1.13 -21.16 -16.70
N ASN A 182 1.30 -22.27 -17.43
CA ASN A 182 0.61 -22.80 -18.63
C ASN A 182 -0.52 -21.94 -19.24
N PRO A 183 -0.37 -21.42 -20.48
CA PRO A 183 -1.36 -20.55 -21.15
C PRO A 183 -2.70 -21.23 -21.48
N GLU A 184 -2.79 -22.56 -21.45
CA GLU A 184 -3.95 -23.28 -22.00
C GLU A 184 -5.25 -23.18 -21.20
N ASN A 185 -5.25 -22.63 -19.97
CA ASN A 185 -6.46 -22.63 -19.13
C ASN A 185 -6.66 -21.37 -18.26
N LYS A 186 -6.16 -20.22 -18.70
CA LYS A 186 -6.38 -18.94 -17.99
C LYS A 186 -7.33 -18.02 -18.75
N PRO A 187 -8.27 -17.36 -18.05
CA PRO A 187 -9.13 -16.38 -18.68
C PRO A 187 -8.30 -15.23 -19.22
N LYS A 188 -8.66 -14.75 -20.42
CA LYS A 188 -8.04 -13.59 -21.05
C LYS A 188 -8.49 -12.32 -20.32
N PRO A 189 -7.63 -11.30 -20.18
CA PRO A 189 -8.03 -10.06 -19.54
C PRO A 189 -9.05 -9.32 -20.42
N LEU A 190 -10.05 -8.70 -19.78
CA LEU A 190 -10.95 -7.77 -20.46
C LEU A 190 -10.17 -6.49 -20.79
N VAL A 191 -10.27 -6.03 -22.03
CA VAL A 191 -9.56 -4.84 -22.51
C VAL A 191 -10.50 -3.93 -23.29
N ILE A 192 -10.21 -2.63 -23.30
CA ILE A 192 -10.86 -1.66 -24.16
C ILE A 192 -9.84 -0.78 -24.88
N PRO A 193 -10.13 -0.26 -26.08
CA PRO A 193 -9.28 0.72 -26.74
C PRO A 193 -9.07 1.97 -25.87
N VAL A 194 -7.85 2.53 -25.88
CA VAL A 194 -7.54 3.78 -25.16
C VAL A 194 -8.49 4.91 -25.53
N SER A 195 -8.93 4.97 -26.79
CA SER A 195 -9.85 6.01 -27.27
C SER A 195 -11.26 5.92 -26.69
N ALA A 196 -11.68 4.76 -26.17
CA ALA A 196 -13.00 4.59 -25.57
C ALA A 196 -13.09 5.21 -24.17
N ALA A 197 -11.98 5.20 -23.42
CA ALA A 197 -11.91 5.68 -22.06
C ALA A 197 -11.80 7.21 -22.00
N LEU A 198 -12.72 7.83 -21.27
CA LEU A 198 -12.67 9.24 -20.89
C LEU A 198 -12.14 9.35 -19.46
N LEU A 199 -10.93 9.90 -19.31
CA LEU A 199 -10.27 10.06 -18.02
C LEU A 199 -10.59 11.42 -17.41
N THR A 200 -11.10 11.45 -16.18
CA THR A 200 -11.26 12.68 -15.39
C THR A 200 -10.62 12.57 -14.03
N GLY A 201 -9.44 13.18 -13.88
CA GLY A 201 -8.67 13.11 -12.65
C GLY A 201 -8.44 11.66 -12.24
N THR A 202 -9.20 11.18 -11.26
CA THR A 202 -9.13 9.84 -10.68
C THR A 202 -10.11 8.81 -11.26
N ARG A 203 -11.04 9.21 -12.13
CA ARG A 203 -12.09 8.33 -12.67
C ARG A 203 -11.90 8.06 -14.16
N ALA A 204 -12.34 6.88 -14.60
CA ALA A 204 -12.48 6.56 -16.01
C ALA A 204 -13.95 6.26 -16.34
N ILE A 205 -14.46 6.87 -17.40
CA ILE A 205 -15.84 6.67 -17.87
C ILE A 205 -15.78 6.16 -19.30
N VAL A 206 -16.67 5.24 -19.63
CA VAL A 206 -16.91 4.77 -21.00
C VAL A 206 -18.39 4.85 -21.31
N TYR A 207 -18.71 5.09 -22.58
CA TYR A 207 -20.08 5.04 -23.05
C TYR A 207 -20.35 3.65 -23.62
N VAL A 208 -21.35 2.97 -23.06
CA VAL A 208 -21.76 1.61 -23.45
C VAL A 208 -23.12 1.68 -24.14
N GLU A 209 -23.28 0.97 -25.25
CA GLU A 209 -24.57 0.81 -25.91
C GLU A 209 -25.50 -0.09 -25.10
N ILE A 210 -26.74 0.34 -24.91
CA ILE A 210 -27.77 -0.45 -24.22
C ILE A 210 -28.45 -1.37 -25.24
N PRO A 211 -28.21 -2.70 -25.22
CA PRO A 211 -28.68 -3.60 -26.29
C PRO A 211 -30.20 -3.74 -26.34
N THR A 212 -30.89 -3.45 -25.23
CA THR A 212 -32.34 -3.61 -25.08
C THR A 212 -33.12 -2.36 -25.49
N ALA A 213 -32.44 -1.27 -25.85
CA ALA A 213 -33.11 -0.04 -26.28
C ALA A 213 -33.63 -0.18 -27.72
N LYS A 214 -34.82 0.35 -27.98
CA LYS A 214 -35.42 0.36 -29.34
C LYS A 214 -34.69 1.29 -30.32
N GLU A 215 -33.91 2.22 -29.80
CA GLU A 215 -33.07 3.17 -30.54
C GLU A 215 -31.65 3.16 -29.97
N PRO A 216 -30.60 3.47 -30.76
CA PRO A 216 -29.22 3.50 -30.30
C PRO A 216 -29.04 4.43 -29.09
N THR A 217 -29.00 3.83 -27.91
CA THR A 217 -28.95 4.54 -26.64
C THR A 217 -27.67 4.17 -25.92
N PHE A 218 -26.97 5.17 -25.42
CA PHE A 218 -25.69 5.00 -24.73
C PHE A 218 -25.81 5.42 -23.27
N GLU A 219 -25.22 4.65 -22.38
CA GLU A 219 -25.06 5.01 -20.96
C GLU A 219 -23.59 5.24 -20.63
N GLY A 220 -23.33 6.32 -19.88
CA GLY A 220 -22.02 6.57 -19.30
C GLY A 220 -21.81 5.67 -18.10
N ARG A 221 -20.83 4.77 -18.17
CA ARG A 221 -20.50 3.85 -17.09
C ARG A 221 -19.11 4.18 -16.55
N GLU A 222 -19.03 4.37 -15.25
CA GLU A 222 -17.75 4.48 -14.55
C GLU A 222 -17.09 3.10 -14.48
N ILE A 223 -15.83 3.05 -14.88
CA ILE A 223 -15.05 1.82 -14.96
C ILE A 223 -13.72 2.01 -14.26
N VAL A 224 -13.08 0.90 -13.93
CA VAL A 224 -11.73 0.93 -13.39
C VAL A 224 -10.77 0.28 -14.37
N LEU A 225 -9.79 1.09 -14.76
CA LEU A 225 -8.74 0.67 -15.66
C LEU A 225 -7.58 0.07 -14.88
N GLY A 226 -7.00 -0.96 -15.46
CA GLY A 226 -5.67 -1.42 -15.14
C GLY A 226 -4.61 -0.65 -15.94
N PRO A 227 -3.35 -1.10 -15.85
CA PRO A 227 -2.25 -0.49 -16.59
C PRO A 227 -2.51 -0.54 -18.11
N ARG A 228 -1.94 0.43 -18.83
CA ARG A 228 -2.08 0.55 -20.28
C ARG A 228 -1.20 -0.48 -20.98
N ALA A 229 -1.79 -1.32 -21.81
CA ALA A 229 -1.09 -2.30 -22.65
C ALA A 229 -1.15 -1.85 -24.11
N GLY A 230 -0.18 -1.02 -24.52
CA GLY A 230 -0.10 -0.50 -25.88
C GLY A 230 -1.29 0.40 -26.26
N ALA A 231 -2.12 -0.06 -27.21
CA ALA A 231 -3.31 0.67 -27.69
C ALA A 231 -4.56 0.43 -26.83
N TYR A 232 -4.45 -0.38 -25.77
CA TYR A 232 -5.58 -0.80 -24.94
C TYR A 232 -5.33 -0.48 -23.47
N TYR A 233 -6.42 -0.29 -22.71
CA TYR A 233 -6.40 -0.40 -21.26
C TYR A 233 -6.97 -1.75 -20.84
N LEU A 234 -6.37 -2.36 -19.81
CA LEU A 234 -7.02 -3.45 -19.11
C LEU A 234 -8.23 -2.90 -18.36
N VAL A 235 -9.32 -3.64 -18.32
CA VAL A 235 -10.51 -3.31 -17.53
C VAL A 235 -10.53 -4.23 -16.33
N ARG A 236 -10.42 -3.64 -15.14
CA ARG A 236 -10.50 -4.37 -13.87
C ARG A 236 -11.95 -4.53 -13.41
N ASN A 237 -12.80 -3.54 -13.66
CA ASN A 237 -14.21 -3.57 -13.28
C ASN A 237 -15.05 -2.58 -14.11
N GLY A 238 -16.36 -2.80 -14.11
CA GLY A 238 -17.37 -1.91 -14.69
C GLY A 238 -17.81 -2.31 -16.10
N LEU A 239 -17.14 -3.27 -16.74
CA LEU A 239 -17.59 -3.82 -18.03
C LEU A 239 -17.62 -5.34 -17.99
N LYS A 240 -18.37 -5.91 -18.93
CA LYS A 240 -18.40 -7.34 -19.20
C LYS A 240 -17.98 -7.59 -20.65
N GLU A 241 -17.51 -8.80 -20.92
CA GLU A 241 -17.28 -9.24 -22.30
C GLU A 241 -18.59 -9.15 -23.09
N GLY A 242 -18.50 -8.61 -24.31
CA GLY A 242 -19.66 -8.33 -25.16
C GLY A 242 -20.26 -6.92 -25.02
N ASP A 243 -19.89 -6.15 -23.99
CA ASP A 243 -20.31 -4.74 -23.89
C ASP A 243 -19.72 -3.93 -25.07
N LEU A 244 -20.59 -3.26 -25.84
CA LEU A 244 -20.18 -2.40 -26.95
C LEU A 244 -19.85 -1.00 -26.44
N VAL A 245 -18.56 -0.64 -26.48
CA VAL A 245 -18.06 0.66 -26.03
C VAL A 245 -17.84 1.63 -27.19
N VAL A 246 -18.17 2.90 -26.98
CA VAL A 246 -17.95 3.95 -27.97
C VAL A 246 -16.48 4.33 -28.05
N THR A 247 -15.84 4.07 -29.19
CA THR A 247 -14.41 4.36 -29.44
C THR A 247 -14.17 5.68 -30.17
N ASN A 248 -15.21 6.22 -30.83
CA ASN A 248 -15.16 7.46 -31.60
C ASN A 248 -16.37 8.34 -31.25
N GLY A 249 -16.14 9.62 -30.96
CA GLY A 249 -17.21 10.57 -30.65
C GLY A 249 -17.75 10.51 -29.21
N ASN A 250 -17.11 9.77 -28.32
CA ASN A 250 -17.44 9.69 -26.89
C ASN A 250 -17.50 11.07 -26.19
N PHE A 251 -16.59 12.00 -26.50
CA PHE A 251 -16.65 13.38 -26.01
C PHE A 251 -17.89 14.16 -26.49
N LYS A 252 -18.34 13.92 -27.73
CA LYS A 252 -19.54 14.56 -28.27
C LYS A 252 -20.80 14.02 -27.59
N LEU A 253 -20.86 12.72 -27.35
CA LEU A 253 -21.93 12.09 -26.57
C LEU A 253 -21.96 12.66 -25.15
N ASP A 254 -20.81 12.75 -24.50
CA ASP A 254 -20.69 13.33 -23.15
C ASP A 254 -21.19 14.78 -23.11
N SER A 255 -20.77 15.60 -24.08
CA SER A 255 -21.20 16.99 -24.21
C SER A 255 -22.71 17.12 -24.43
N ALA A 256 -23.31 16.25 -25.26
CA ALA A 256 -24.75 16.23 -25.49
C ALA A 256 -25.55 15.84 -24.23
N LEU A 257 -25.02 14.92 -23.43
CA LEU A 257 -25.62 14.53 -22.14
C LEU A 257 -25.51 15.65 -21.11
N GLN A 258 -24.38 16.34 -21.05
CA GLN A 258 -24.20 17.55 -20.23
C GLN A 258 -25.23 18.63 -20.56
N ILE A 259 -25.40 18.95 -21.86
CA ILE A 259 -26.39 19.93 -22.34
C ILE A 259 -27.82 19.49 -21.96
N SER A 260 -28.08 18.19 -22.03
CA SER A 260 -29.38 17.60 -21.68
C SER A 260 -29.58 17.43 -20.17
N ALA A 261 -28.66 17.94 -19.33
CA ALA A 261 -28.63 17.76 -17.88
C ALA A 261 -28.70 16.29 -17.42
N LYS A 262 -28.30 15.34 -18.28
CA LYS A 262 -28.21 13.92 -17.94
C LYS A 262 -26.86 13.63 -17.27
N PRO A 263 -26.73 12.50 -16.54
CA PRO A 263 -25.46 12.06 -15.99
C PRO A 263 -24.35 12.06 -17.04
N SER A 264 -23.23 12.69 -16.72
CA SER A 264 -22.09 12.86 -17.61
C SER A 264 -20.78 12.80 -16.84
N MET A 265 -19.67 12.89 -17.57
CA MET A 265 -18.35 13.01 -17.00
C MET A 265 -18.20 14.17 -16.00
N MET A 266 -18.76 15.35 -16.30
CA MET A 266 -18.64 16.54 -15.44
C MET A 266 -19.76 16.66 -14.40
N THR A 267 -20.93 16.06 -14.66
CA THR A 267 -22.12 16.10 -13.79
C THR A 267 -22.63 14.68 -13.49
N PRO A 268 -22.08 14.00 -12.47
CA PRO A 268 -22.34 12.57 -12.23
C PRO A 268 -23.78 12.25 -11.85
N GLU A 269 -24.47 13.18 -11.18
CA GLU A 269 -25.86 13.01 -10.73
C GLU A 269 -26.89 13.47 -11.79
N GLY A 270 -26.46 14.10 -12.87
CA GLY A 270 -27.34 14.90 -13.73
C GLY A 270 -27.83 16.17 -13.03
N GLY A 271 -28.34 17.13 -13.80
CA GLY A 271 -28.77 18.44 -13.29
C GLY A 271 -27.73 19.54 -13.53
N GLY A 272 -27.81 20.15 -14.70
CA GLY A 272 -26.97 21.29 -15.11
C GLY A 272 -27.69 22.13 -16.17
N GLY A 273 -28.99 22.34 -16.01
CA GLY A 273 -29.79 23.18 -16.91
C GLY A 273 -30.30 24.41 -16.15
N GLY A 274 -29.48 25.46 -16.07
CA GLY A 274 -29.86 26.76 -15.54
C GLY A 274 -29.39 27.85 -16.49
N GLY A 275 -30.26 28.26 -17.40
CA GLY A 275 -30.01 29.28 -18.42
C GLY A 275 -29.77 30.67 -17.83
N HIS A 276 -29.11 31.48 -18.65
CA HIS A 276 -28.82 32.89 -18.44
C HIS A 276 -30.06 33.69 -18.02
N ASP A 277 -29.94 34.47 -16.95
CA ASP A 277 -30.75 35.68 -16.76
C ASP A 277 -29.88 36.83 -16.26
N HIS A 278 -30.00 37.97 -16.93
CA HIS A 278 -29.24 39.19 -16.66
C HIS A 278 -30.07 40.09 -15.74
N GLY A 279 -29.66 40.28 -14.49
CA GLY A 279 -30.32 41.25 -13.60
C GLY A 279 -29.61 41.37 -12.26
N GLY A 280 -28.84 42.43 -12.08
CA GLY A 280 -27.80 42.50 -11.07
C GLY A 280 -28.26 42.70 -9.62
N ALA A 281 -27.42 42.21 -8.70
CA ALA A 281 -27.07 42.92 -7.46
C ALA A 281 -25.83 42.28 -6.79
N LYS A 282 -24.77 43.09 -6.71
CA LYS A 282 -23.65 43.09 -5.74
C LYS A 282 -22.76 41.84 -5.63
N SER A 283 -21.60 41.98 -6.28
CA SER A 283 -20.39 41.20 -6.10
C SER A 283 -19.74 41.46 -4.73
N GLU A 284 -19.74 40.46 -3.84
CA GLU A 284 -18.70 40.32 -2.82
C GLU A 284 -17.68 39.27 -3.30
N LYS A 285 -16.48 39.76 -3.63
CA LYS A 285 -15.31 38.90 -3.88
C LYS A 285 -14.90 38.26 -2.55
N LYS A 286 -14.97 36.93 -2.45
CA LYS A 286 -14.12 36.16 -1.55
C LYS A 286 -13.30 35.17 -2.34
N THR A 287 -12.03 35.51 -2.44
CA THR A 287 -10.89 34.63 -2.74
C THR A 287 -10.96 33.39 -1.84
N GLN A 288 -11.07 32.20 -2.40
CA GLN A 288 -10.75 30.96 -1.70
C GLN A 288 -9.44 30.40 -2.26
N GLN A 289 -8.36 30.74 -1.55
CA GLN A 289 -7.13 29.97 -1.51
C GLN A 289 -7.43 28.65 -0.77
N GLY A 290 -6.74 27.58 -1.18
CA GLY A 290 -6.95 26.24 -0.66
C GLY A 290 -6.61 26.09 0.81
N GLU A 291 -7.41 25.29 1.50
CA GLU A 291 -7.10 24.72 2.81
C GLU A 291 -7.49 23.24 2.79
N THR A 292 -6.49 22.37 2.63
CA THR A 292 -6.56 20.96 3.03
C THR A 292 -6.25 20.89 4.53
N ALA A 293 -7.28 20.85 5.36
CA ALA A 293 -7.20 20.50 6.78
C ALA A 293 -8.41 19.64 7.16
N GLY A 294 -8.15 18.51 7.82
CA GLY A 294 -9.11 17.43 8.05
C GLY A 294 -10.42 17.85 8.70
N GLN A 295 -11.51 17.80 7.93
CA GLN A 295 -12.86 17.71 8.49
C GLN A 295 -13.11 16.25 8.91
N GLN A 296 -13.33 16.05 10.20
CA GLN A 296 -13.69 14.79 10.82
C GLN A 296 -15.07 14.35 10.27
N MET A 297 -15.08 13.27 9.49
CA MET A 297 -16.26 12.79 8.79
C MET A 297 -17.19 12.04 9.75
N THR A 298 -18.40 12.53 9.96
CA THR A 298 -19.40 11.84 10.79
C THR A 298 -20.12 10.76 9.96
N LEU A 299 -19.91 9.49 10.30
CA LEU A 299 -20.55 8.36 9.62
C LEU A 299 -21.95 8.07 10.20
N PRO A 300 -22.96 7.76 9.36
CA PRO A 300 -24.25 7.28 9.83
C PRO A 300 -24.12 6.00 10.67
N SER A 301 -24.89 5.90 11.77
CA SER A 301 -24.81 4.76 12.71
C SER A 301 -25.12 3.40 12.07
N GLN A 302 -26.05 3.37 11.11
CA GLN A 302 -26.39 2.17 10.34
C GLN A 302 -25.23 1.72 9.43
N PHE A 303 -24.56 2.67 8.78
CA PHE A 303 -23.38 2.39 7.96
C PHE A 303 -22.22 1.87 8.81
N ARG A 304 -22.00 2.45 10.00
CA ARG A 304 -20.99 1.98 10.96
C ARG A 304 -21.23 0.52 11.38
N SER A 305 -22.48 0.16 11.72
CA SER A 305 -22.85 -1.21 12.06
C SER A 305 -22.63 -2.20 10.91
N GLN A 306 -22.90 -1.77 9.66
CA GLN A 306 -22.62 -2.57 8.46
C GLN A 306 -21.12 -2.77 8.24
N LEU A 307 -20.31 -1.74 8.50
CA LEU A 307 -18.85 -1.85 8.44
C LEU A 307 -18.28 -2.77 9.52
N ASP A 308 -18.82 -2.73 10.74
CA ASP A 308 -18.42 -3.67 11.80
C ASP A 308 -18.73 -5.13 11.40
N ALA A 309 -19.83 -5.36 10.68
CA ALA A 309 -20.13 -6.70 10.14
C ALA A 309 -19.12 -7.15 9.07
N VAL A 310 -18.62 -6.22 8.23
CA VAL A 310 -17.54 -6.49 7.27
C VAL A 310 -16.23 -6.79 7.99
N LEU A 311 -15.88 -6.01 9.02
CA LEU A 311 -14.67 -6.22 9.83
C LEU A 311 -14.69 -7.56 10.58
N ASN A 312 -15.85 -7.97 11.10
CA ASN A 312 -16.01 -9.27 11.73
C ASN A 312 -15.80 -10.42 10.74
N ALA A 313 -16.33 -10.31 9.52
CA ALA A 313 -16.09 -11.31 8.48
C ALA A 313 -14.62 -11.35 8.04
N PHE A 314 -13.93 -10.21 8.01
CA PHE A 314 -12.48 -10.15 7.78
C PHE A 314 -11.68 -10.90 8.88
N ASN A 315 -12.11 -10.82 10.14
CA ASN A 315 -11.48 -11.58 11.22
C ASN A 315 -11.66 -13.10 11.00
N SER A 316 -12.80 -13.55 10.47
CA SER A 316 -13.00 -14.94 10.10
C SER A 316 -12.05 -15.40 8.98
N VAL A 317 -11.75 -14.54 8.00
CA VAL A 317 -10.71 -14.80 6.99
C VAL A 317 -9.34 -14.93 7.64
N THR A 318 -9.02 -14.04 8.57
CA THR A 318 -7.75 -14.08 9.32
C THR A 318 -7.57 -15.40 10.07
N THR A 319 -8.60 -15.85 10.78
CA THR A 319 -8.57 -17.13 11.50
C THR A 319 -8.41 -18.31 10.53
N ALA A 320 -9.14 -18.32 9.41
CA ALA A 320 -9.06 -19.41 8.44
C ALA A 320 -7.66 -19.52 7.79
N VAL A 321 -7.00 -18.38 7.53
CA VAL A 321 -5.62 -18.34 7.02
C VAL A 321 -4.63 -18.86 8.07
N GLU A 322 -4.81 -18.48 9.35
CA GLU A 322 -3.97 -18.97 10.46
C GLU A 322 -4.11 -20.48 10.69
N GLU A 323 -5.29 -21.05 10.43
CA GLU A 323 -5.54 -22.49 10.49
C GLU A 323 -4.99 -23.26 9.27
N ALA A 324 -4.49 -22.55 8.25
CA ALA A 324 -3.94 -23.12 7.01
C ALA A 324 -4.89 -24.12 6.30
N ASP A 325 -6.21 -23.83 6.33
CA ASP A 325 -7.25 -24.67 5.72
C ASP A 325 -7.88 -23.97 4.50
N LEU A 326 -7.55 -24.46 3.30
CA LEU A 326 -8.02 -23.85 2.04
C LEU A 326 -9.54 -23.83 1.89
N ALA A 327 -10.27 -24.84 2.39
CA ALA A 327 -11.71 -24.86 2.27
C ALA A 327 -12.35 -23.79 3.17
N LYS A 328 -11.86 -23.67 4.40
CA LYS A 328 -12.30 -22.62 5.33
C LYS A 328 -11.93 -21.21 4.84
N ILE A 329 -10.75 -21.05 4.24
CA ILE A 329 -10.31 -19.77 3.67
C ILE A 329 -11.29 -19.31 2.60
N ARG A 330 -11.57 -20.16 1.60
CA ARG A 330 -12.52 -19.84 0.52
C ARG A 330 -13.91 -19.50 1.06
N ALA A 331 -14.41 -20.28 2.03
CA ALA A 331 -15.70 -20.03 2.67
C ALA A 331 -15.72 -18.70 3.44
N ALA A 332 -14.65 -18.36 4.15
CA ALA A 332 -14.54 -17.10 4.87
C ALA A 332 -14.49 -15.89 3.92
N PHE A 333 -13.77 -16.00 2.80
CA PHE A 333 -13.80 -14.98 1.74
C PHE A 333 -15.19 -14.84 1.11
N ASP A 334 -15.91 -15.94 0.93
CA ASP A 334 -17.29 -15.90 0.43
C ASP A 334 -18.22 -15.12 1.38
N GLN A 335 -18.14 -15.43 2.68
CA GLN A 335 -18.87 -14.71 3.74
C GLN A 335 -18.52 -13.22 3.81
N LEU A 336 -17.24 -12.87 3.67
CA LEU A 336 -16.80 -11.48 3.61
C LEU A 336 -17.45 -10.73 2.44
N GLY A 337 -17.52 -11.36 1.26
CA GLY A 337 -18.21 -10.78 0.11
C GLY A 337 -19.70 -10.57 0.32
N VAL A 338 -20.38 -11.51 0.98
CA VAL A 338 -21.81 -11.35 1.34
C VAL A 338 -21.98 -10.12 2.22
N LYS A 339 -21.16 -9.98 3.29
CA LYS A 339 -21.23 -8.81 4.18
C LYS A 339 -20.92 -7.50 3.45
N LEU A 340 -19.94 -7.52 2.56
CA LEU A 340 -19.57 -6.34 1.76
C LEU A 340 -20.69 -5.89 0.82
N SER A 341 -21.41 -6.84 0.20
CA SER A 341 -22.53 -6.55 -0.72
C SER A 341 -23.76 -5.98 -0.02
N GLN A 342 -23.93 -6.26 1.29
CA GLN A 342 -25.06 -5.81 2.10
C GLN A 342 -24.93 -4.36 2.59
N VAL A 343 -23.77 -3.73 2.40
CA VAL A 343 -23.55 -2.34 2.83
C VAL A 343 -24.35 -1.38 1.96
N ASN A 344 -25.24 -0.60 2.57
CA ASN A 344 -26.20 0.24 1.86
C ASN A 344 -25.57 1.56 1.41
N LYS A 345 -25.32 1.67 0.11
CA LYS A 345 -24.70 2.85 -0.52
C LYS A 345 -25.60 4.10 -0.49
N LYS A 346 -26.92 3.95 -0.44
CA LYS A 346 -27.89 5.06 -0.50
C LYS A 346 -27.91 5.95 0.74
N GLN A 347 -27.22 5.54 1.80
CA GLN A 347 -27.15 6.26 3.07
C GLN A 347 -25.91 7.16 3.17
N LEU A 348 -25.04 7.12 2.18
CA LEU A 348 -23.82 7.91 2.10
C LEU A 348 -24.06 9.07 1.12
N THR A 349 -23.44 10.22 1.40
CA THR A 349 -23.46 11.37 0.50
C THR A 349 -22.08 12.01 0.43
N GLY A 350 -21.79 12.65 -0.71
CA GLY A 350 -20.58 13.44 -0.91
C GLY A 350 -19.29 12.61 -0.79
N HIS A 351 -18.32 13.11 -0.04
CA HIS A 351 -16.98 12.51 0.03
C HIS A 351 -16.97 11.11 0.71
N VAL A 352 -17.91 10.82 1.62
CA VAL A 352 -18.01 9.49 2.29
C VAL A 352 -18.38 8.40 1.29
N GLU A 353 -19.33 8.70 0.42
CA GLU A 353 -19.80 7.78 -0.62
C GLU A 353 -18.69 7.46 -1.62
N MET A 354 -17.93 8.48 -2.02
CA MET A 354 -16.78 8.34 -2.91
C MET A 354 -15.71 7.43 -2.31
N LEU A 355 -15.32 7.66 -1.05
CA LEU A 355 -14.38 6.80 -0.33
C LEU A 355 -14.91 5.37 -0.22
N TRP A 356 -16.20 5.19 0.09
CA TRP A 356 -16.76 3.85 0.26
C TRP A 356 -16.84 3.11 -1.06
N ARG A 357 -17.09 3.82 -2.17
CA ARG A 357 -17.07 3.23 -3.50
C ARG A 357 -15.67 2.70 -3.87
N GLU A 358 -14.61 3.44 -3.54
CA GLU A 358 -13.23 2.98 -3.73
C GLU A 358 -12.95 1.72 -2.89
N PHE A 359 -13.18 1.78 -1.58
CA PHE A 359 -12.86 0.67 -0.69
C PHE A 359 -13.73 -0.56 -0.91
N SER A 360 -15.03 -0.39 -1.12
CA SER A 360 -15.93 -1.51 -1.44
C SER A 360 -15.48 -2.22 -2.71
N MET A 361 -14.92 -1.49 -3.68
CA MET A 361 -14.37 -2.11 -4.87
C MET A 361 -13.07 -2.86 -4.62
N LEU A 362 -12.10 -2.25 -3.92
CA LEU A 362 -10.83 -2.92 -3.58
C LEU A 362 -11.08 -4.22 -2.79
N LEU A 363 -11.94 -4.14 -1.78
CA LEU A 363 -12.31 -5.29 -0.95
C LEU A 363 -13.10 -6.34 -1.72
N SER A 364 -13.93 -5.95 -2.69
CA SER A 364 -14.65 -6.89 -3.55
C SER A 364 -13.69 -7.68 -4.44
N ASN A 365 -12.64 -7.03 -4.95
CA ASN A 365 -11.61 -7.72 -5.74
C ASN A 365 -10.85 -8.75 -4.90
N ASP A 366 -10.41 -8.35 -3.71
CA ASP A 366 -9.70 -9.26 -2.79
C ASP A 366 -10.58 -10.46 -2.40
N VAL A 367 -11.89 -10.23 -2.25
CA VAL A 367 -12.87 -11.29 -1.98
C VAL A 367 -12.98 -12.27 -3.14
N VAL A 368 -13.09 -11.79 -4.37
CA VAL A 368 -13.20 -12.66 -5.55
C VAL A 368 -11.93 -13.49 -5.68
N GLU A 369 -10.75 -12.86 -5.61
CA GLU A 369 -9.48 -13.58 -5.66
C GLU A 369 -9.33 -14.59 -4.52
N GLY A 370 -9.80 -14.22 -3.31
CA GLY A 370 -9.75 -15.06 -2.11
C GLY A 370 -10.66 -16.29 -2.15
N ARG A 371 -11.77 -16.25 -2.89
CA ARG A 371 -12.67 -17.40 -3.09
C ARG A 371 -12.05 -18.47 -4.00
N ASP A 372 -11.16 -18.06 -4.89
CA ASP A 372 -10.58 -18.91 -5.94
C ASP A 372 -9.14 -19.34 -5.63
N VAL A 373 -8.64 -19.09 -4.41
CA VAL A 373 -7.27 -19.44 -4.00
C VAL A 373 -6.99 -20.92 -4.21
N ALA A 374 -5.99 -21.25 -5.03
CA ALA A 374 -5.64 -22.62 -5.37
C ALA A 374 -4.62 -23.26 -4.40
N SER A 375 -3.86 -22.43 -3.67
CA SER A 375 -2.79 -22.85 -2.77
C SER A 375 -2.72 -21.96 -1.52
N LEU A 376 -2.08 -22.45 -0.46
CA LEU A 376 -1.86 -21.68 0.77
C LEU A 376 -0.96 -20.46 0.53
N GLN A 377 0.01 -20.59 -0.38
CA GLN A 377 0.88 -19.48 -0.76
C GLN A 377 0.11 -18.37 -1.49
N ASP A 378 -0.85 -18.74 -2.35
CA ASP A 378 -1.75 -17.77 -2.98
C ASP A 378 -2.68 -17.10 -1.95
N SER A 379 -3.17 -17.87 -0.97
CA SER A 379 -4.01 -17.31 0.10
C SER A 379 -3.26 -16.32 0.97
N ASP A 380 -2.00 -16.57 1.29
CA ASP A 380 -1.19 -15.64 2.09
C ASP A 380 -0.98 -14.30 1.39
N ARG A 381 -0.69 -14.31 0.08
CA ARG A 381 -0.55 -13.09 -0.72
C ARG A 381 -1.84 -12.27 -0.73
N ILE A 382 -2.96 -12.93 -1.03
CA ILE A 382 -4.28 -12.26 -1.14
C ILE A 382 -4.73 -11.76 0.23
N TYR A 383 -4.50 -12.54 1.28
CA TYR A 383 -4.76 -12.11 2.66
C TYR A 383 -3.95 -10.87 3.07
N LEU A 384 -2.65 -10.80 2.73
CA LEU A 384 -1.83 -9.62 2.99
C LEU A 384 -2.33 -8.39 2.25
N GLN A 385 -2.84 -8.55 1.01
CA GLN A 385 -3.45 -7.47 0.25
C GLN A 385 -4.77 -7.00 0.87
N LEU A 386 -5.67 -7.93 1.18
CA LEU A 386 -6.93 -7.66 1.88
C LEU A 386 -6.68 -6.91 3.19
N LYS A 387 -5.69 -7.36 3.98
CA LYS A 387 -5.31 -6.73 5.25
C LYS A 387 -4.90 -5.27 5.07
N ARG A 388 -4.14 -4.94 4.01
CA ARG A 388 -3.76 -3.55 3.69
C ARG A 388 -4.97 -2.70 3.30
N HIS A 389 -5.87 -3.24 2.47
CA HIS A 389 -7.08 -2.52 2.06
C HIS A 389 -8.05 -2.29 3.22
N ILE A 390 -8.24 -3.28 4.09
CA ILE A 390 -9.02 -3.14 5.33
C ILE A 390 -8.39 -2.09 6.24
N GLN A 391 -7.07 -2.10 6.43
CA GLN A 391 -6.40 -1.11 7.27
C GLN A 391 -6.56 0.32 6.74
N ARG A 392 -6.36 0.53 5.43
CA ARG A 392 -6.60 1.82 4.79
C ARG A 392 -8.06 2.26 4.92
N ALA A 393 -9.01 1.34 4.76
CA ALA A 393 -10.43 1.65 4.95
C ALA A 393 -10.70 2.09 6.39
N ARG A 394 -10.13 1.38 7.38
CA ARG A 394 -10.29 1.74 8.79
C ARG A 394 -9.74 3.12 9.13
N GLU A 395 -8.60 3.48 8.56
CA GLU A 395 -8.00 4.82 8.74
C GLU A 395 -8.86 5.92 8.11
N GLN A 396 -9.35 5.71 6.89
CA GLN A 396 -10.14 6.70 6.16
C GLN A 396 -11.56 6.88 6.73
N PHE A 397 -12.16 5.80 7.25
CA PHE A 397 -13.50 5.83 7.85
C PHE A 397 -13.48 6.04 9.37
N GLY A 398 -12.30 6.22 10.00
CA GLY A 398 -12.22 6.35 11.47
C GLY A 398 -12.73 5.11 12.22
N LEU A 399 -12.58 3.92 11.62
CA LEU A 399 -12.96 2.60 12.18
C LEU A 399 -11.78 1.95 12.94
N THR A 400 -10.82 2.76 13.38
CA THR A 400 -10.00 2.41 14.55
C THR A 400 -10.97 2.05 15.66
N HIS A 401 -10.82 0.83 16.20
CA HIS A 401 -11.75 0.15 17.11
C HIS A 401 -13.04 0.92 17.43
N SER A 402 -14.10 0.47 16.76
CA SER A 402 -15.44 1.04 16.86
C SER A 402 -15.97 0.97 18.29
N ASN A 403 -15.95 2.11 18.98
CA ASN A 403 -17.12 2.59 19.73
C ASN A 403 -17.24 4.11 19.88
N HIS A 404 -16.21 4.91 19.56
CA HIS A 404 -16.21 6.31 20.01
C HIS A 404 -15.94 7.38 18.93
N GLN A 405 -16.70 7.30 17.83
CA GLN A 405 -16.97 8.47 16.95
C GLN A 405 -18.47 8.76 16.86
N GLN A 406 -19.20 8.61 17.95
CA GLN A 406 -20.28 9.57 18.19
C GLN A 406 -19.59 10.92 18.45
N ALA A 407 -20.10 12.00 17.85
CA ALA A 407 -19.61 13.34 18.18
C ALA A 407 -19.60 13.45 19.71
N ILE A 408 -18.42 13.55 20.32
CA ILE A 408 -18.28 13.58 21.78
C ILE A 408 -19.10 14.79 22.24
N ILE A 409 -20.23 14.49 22.89
CA ILE A 409 -21.15 15.52 23.35
C ILE A 409 -20.50 16.10 24.58
N LYS A 410 -19.99 17.33 24.48
CA LYS A 410 -19.55 18.06 25.66
C LYS A 410 -20.76 18.33 26.55
N ILE A 411 -20.67 17.89 27.80
CA ILE A 411 -21.70 18.14 28.80
C ILE A 411 -21.08 18.91 29.95
N ASP A 412 -21.66 20.07 30.21
CA ASP A 412 -21.30 20.87 31.38
C ASP A 412 -21.75 20.14 32.66
N VAL A 413 -20.78 19.93 33.56
CA VAL A 413 -20.95 19.22 34.83
C VAL A 413 -20.22 19.97 35.94
N PRO A 414 -20.71 19.92 37.20
CA PRO A 414 -20.05 20.57 38.32
C PRO A 414 -18.60 20.10 38.50
N ILE A 415 -17.74 21.00 38.97
CA ILE A 415 -16.31 20.70 39.21
C ILE A 415 -16.13 19.58 40.24
N GLU A 416 -17.05 19.48 41.21
CA GLU A 416 -17.09 18.41 42.21
C GLU A 416 -17.29 17.04 41.56
N PHE A 417 -18.06 16.96 40.48
CA PHE A 417 -18.25 15.72 39.73
C PHE A 417 -17.00 15.39 38.91
N GLN A 418 -16.39 16.38 38.24
CA GLN A 418 -15.13 16.19 37.51
C GLN A 418 -14.01 15.68 38.43
N ASN A 419 -13.92 16.23 39.65
CA ASN A 419 -12.94 15.82 40.65
C ASN A 419 -13.15 14.38 41.14
N GLN A 420 -14.40 13.90 41.20
CA GLN A 420 -14.71 12.50 41.55
C GLN A 420 -14.23 11.49 40.49
N LEU A 421 -13.98 11.94 39.25
CA LEU A 421 -13.46 11.10 38.17
C LEU A 421 -11.93 11.01 38.15
N LEU A 422 -11.22 11.86 38.92
CA LEU A 422 -9.75 11.83 38.98
C LEU A 422 -9.20 10.52 39.55
N PRO A 423 -9.73 9.95 40.65
CA PRO A 423 -9.27 8.65 41.15
C PRO A 423 -9.46 7.51 40.16
N LEU A 424 -10.51 7.57 39.32
CA LEU A 424 -10.76 6.57 38.28
C LEU A 424 -9.64 6.62 37.24
N LEU A 425 -9.30 7.85 36.82
CA LEU A 425 -8.23 8.09 35.85
C LEU A 425 -6.83 7.76 36.42
N ASP A 426 -6.60 7.99 37.71
CA ASP A 426 -5.35 7.58 38.38
C ASP A 426 -5.21 6.06 38.44
N THR A 427 -6.32 5.37 38.70
CA THR A 427 -6.36 3.90 38.69
C THR A 427 -6.15 3.34 37.28
N TYR A 428 -6.70 4.01 36.26
CA TYR A 428 -6.42 3.70 34.86
C TYR A 428 -4.93 3.83 34.52
N PHE A 429 -4.26 4.92 34.93
CA PHE A 429 -2.82 5.08 34.70
C PHE A 429 -1.98 4.03 35.45
N ALA A 430 -2.39 3.65 36.66
CA ALA A 430 -1.73 2.57 37.38
C ALA A 430 -1.78 1.24 36.60
N LEU A 431 -2.93 0.92 35.98
CA LEU A 431 -3.05 -0.25 35.11
C LEU A 431 -2.18 -0.11 33.85
N ALA A 432 -2.25 1.04 33.16
CA ALA A 432 -1.44 1.31 31.97
C ALA A 432 0.07 1.14 32.24
N ASN A 433 0.56 1.70 33.35
CA ASN A 433 1.97 1.59 33.77
C ASN A 433 2.35 0.14 34.15
N SER A 434 1.43 -0.60 34.77
CA SER A 434 1.65 -2.01 35.09
C SER A 434 1.79 -2.87 33.84
N LEU A 435 0.96 -2.59 32.81
CA LEU A 435 1.03 -3.27 31.52
C LEU A 435 2.26 -2.87 30.70
N ALA A 436 2.67 -1.62 30.77
CA ALA A 436 3.88 -1.12 30.11
C ALA A 436 5.16 -1.71 30.72
N SER A 437 5.14 -2.03 32.02
CA SER A 437 6.27 -2.66 32.73
C SER A 437 6.21 -4.19 32.77
N ASP A 438 5.29 -4.81 32.02
CA ASP A 438 5.04 -6.26 32.02
C ASP A 438 4.79 -6.85 33.43
N ASN A 439 4.31 -6.05 34.38
CA ASN A 439 4.06 -6.47 35.76
C ASN A 439 2.64 -7.04 35.92
N GLU A 440 2.48 -8.30 35.56
CA GLU A 440 1.21 -9.02 35.58
C GLU A 440 0.52 -9.01 36.95
N LYS A 441 1.27 -9.23 38.04
CA LYS A 441 0.72 -9.22 39.41
C LYS A 441 0.12 -7.87 39.77
N LEU A 442 0.80 -6.78 39.41
CA LEU A 442 0.30 -5.43 39.67
C LEU A 442 -0.91 -5.12 38.77
N ALA A 443 -0.86 -5.51 37.49
CA ALA A 443 -1.96 -5.33 36.55
C ALA A 443 -3.24 -6.05 37.00
N LEU A 444 -3.16 -7.33 37.37
CA LEU A 444 -4.30 -8.11 37.88
C LEU A 444 -4.90 -7.50 39.16
N ALA A 445 -4.09 -6.87 40.01
CA ALA A 445 -4.56 -6.21 41.23
C ALA A 445 -5.29 -4.88 41.00
N THR A 446 -5.26 -4.31 39.78
CA THR A 446 -5.92 -3.02 39.49
C THR A 446 -7.41 -3.15 39.16
N GLY A 447 -7.86 -4.27 38.60
CA GLY A 447 -9.27 -4.49 38.25
C GLY A 447 -10.22 -4.25 39.43
N PRO A 448 -10.05 -4.93 40.58
CA PRO A 448 -10.89 -4.70 41.76
C PRO A 448 -10.86 -3.25 42.26
N LYS A 449 -9.72 -2.55 42.13
CA LYS A 449 -9.59 -1.13 42.48
C LYS A 449 -10.39 -0.24 41.53
N LEU A 450 -10.40 -0.53 40.23
CA LEU A 450 -11.24 0.18 39.25
C LEU A 450 -12.72 0.05 39.62
N ARG A 451 -13.17 -1.17 39.96
CA ARG A 451 -14.57 -1.39 40.39
C ARG A 451 -14.89 -0.63 41.68
N GLN A 452 -14.00 -0.65 42.66
CA GLN A 452 -14.18 0.10 43.91
C GLN A 452 -14.33 1.60 43.63
N VAL A 453 -13.42 2.20 42.87
CA VAL A 453 -13.45 3.64 42.57
C VAL A 453 -14.69 4.01 41.75
N LEU A 454 -15.04 3.21 40.75
CA LEU A 454 -16.23 3.43 39.92
C LEU A 454 -17.50 3.47 40.80
N GLY A 455 -17.58 2.62 41.82
CA GLY A 455 -18.70 2.59 42.77
C GLY A 455 -18.78 3.75 43.76
N THR A 456 -17.76 4.61 43.85
CA THR A 456 -17.75 5.79 44.76
C THR A 456 -18.28 7.08 44.12
N ILE A 457 -18.51 7.09 42.81
CA ILE A 457 -18.90 8.29 42.07
C ILE A 457 -20.37 8.62 42.33
N GLN A 458 -20.61 9.81 42.89
CA GLN A 458 -21.94 10.29 43.24
C GLN A 458 -22.55 11.12 42.11
N THR A 459 -23.86 10.94 41.87
CA THR A 459 -24.59 11.58 40.77
C THR A 459 -25.63 12.60 41.23
N SER A 460 -25.71 12.88 42.53
CA SER A 460 -26.73 13.74 43.17
C SER A 460 -26.77 15.19 42.64
N HIS A 461 -25.66 15.67 42.06
CA HIS A 461 -25.52 17.05 41.59
C HIS A 461 -25.58 17.17 40.05
N LEU A 462 -25.88 16.09 39.33
CA LEU A 462 -26.00 16.11 37.87
C LEU A 462 -27.40 16.55 37.44
N ASN A 463 -27.46 17.38 36.39
CA ASN A 463 -28.72 17.66 35.70
C ASN A 463 -29.21 16.41 34.92
N GLU A 464 -30.47 16.39 34.49
CA GLU A 464 -31.10 15.25 33.82
C GLU A 464 -30.33 14.76 32.59
N LYS A 465 -29.81 15.70 31.79
CA LYS A 465 -29.02 15.40 30.58
C LYS A 465 -27.68 14.75 30.93
N ALA A 466 -26.96 15.30 31.90
CA ALA A 466 -25.68 14.79 32.38
C ALA A 466 -25.84 13.44 33.07
N LEU A 467 -26.91 13.26 33.85
CA LEU A 467 -27.23 12.00 34.50
C LEU A 467 -27.51 10.90 33.47
N THR A 468 -28.28 11.19 32.42
CA THR A 468 -28.59 10.23 31.35
C THR A 468 -27.32 9.76 30.63
N VAL A 469 -26.44 10.70 30.27
CA VAL A 469 -25.17 10.36 29.62
C VAL A 469 -24.26 9.60 30.58
N TRP A 470 -24.13 10.06 31.83
CA TRP A 470 -23.34 9.35 32.83
C TRP A 470 -23.82 7.91 33.05
N GLN A 471 -25.13 7.66 33.15
CA GLN A 471 -25.67 6.30 33.34
C GLN A 471 -25.28 5.36 32.18
N LYS A 472 -25.26 5.87 30.95
CA LYS A 472 -24.81 5.12 29.78
C LYS A 472 -23.32 4.78 29.90
N GLU A 473 -22.47 5.77 30.09
CA GLU A 473 -21.01 5.57 30.15
C GLU A 473 -20.61 4.76 31.40
N PHE A 474 -21.31 4.92 32.53
CA PHE A 474 -21.14 4.08 33.72
C PHE A 474 -21.47 2.61 33.45
N GLY A 475 -22.52 2.33 32.68
CA GLY A 475 -22.89 0.97 32.29
C GLY A 475 -21.82 0.32 31.40
N ASN A 476 -21.23 1.09 30.49
CA ASN A 476 -20.12 0.64 29.66
C ASN A 476 -18.86 0.38 30.50
N LEU A 477 -18.45 1.36 31.31
CA LEU A 477 -17.30 1.26 32.21
C LEU A 477 -17.42 0.07 33.15
N SER A 478 -18.61 -0.20 33.68
CA SER A 478 -18.85 -1.33 34.58
C SER A 478 -18.60 -2.66 33.86
N LYS A 479 -19.19 -2.86 32.68
CA LYS A 479 -18.99 -4.08 31.87
C LYS A 479 -17.52 -4.27 31.48
N ILE A 480 -16.84 -3.20 31.09
CA ILE A 480 -15.42 -3.27 30.72
C ILE A 480 -14.57 -3.58 31.96
N THR A 481 -14.89 -2.98 33.11
CA THR A 481 -14.21 -3.27 34.38
C THR A 481 -14.40 -4.74 34.79
N ASP A 482 -15.56 -5.33 34.53
CA ASP A 482 -15.79 -6.75 34.74
C ASP A 482 -14.84 -7.61 33.89
N GLN A 483 -14.67 -7.27 32.61
CA GLN A 483 -13.71 -7.95 31.72
C GLN A 483 -12.25 -7.80 32.18
N VAL A 484 -11.87 -6.62 32.67
CA VAL A 484 -10.54 -6.38 33.27
C VAL A 484 -10.32 -7.28 34.49
N ILE A 485 -11.37 -7.55 35.27
CA ILE A 485 -11.29 -8.40 36.47
C ILE A 485 -11.29 -9.89 36.13
N GLU A 486 -11.97 -10.28 35.05
CA GLU A 486 -12.00 -11.66 34.56
C GLU A 486 -10.72 -12.07 33.82
N ALA A 487 -9.89 -11.11 33.39
CA ALA A 487 -8.61 -11.37 32.76
C ALA A 487 -7.70 -12.20 33.66
N LYS A 488 -7.14 -13.28 33.11
CA LYS A 488 -6.33 -14.27 33.86
C LYS A 488 -4.84 -14.10 33.63
N ASP A 489 -4.46 -13.40 32.56
CA ASP A 489 -3.09 -13.23 32.14
C ASP A 489 -2.86 -11.83 31.54
N ILE A 490 -1.60 -11.45 31.36
CA ILE A 490 -1.25 -10.12 30.82
C ILE A 490 -1.79 -9.88 29.40
N LYS A 491 -1.99 -10.94 28.59
CA LYS A 491 -2.47 -10.82 27.21
C LYS A 491 -3.96 -10.45 27.20
N SER A 492 -4.78 -11.20 27.92
CA SER A 492 -6.20 -10.91 28.13
C SER A 492 -6.40 -9.57 28.83
N MET A 493 -5.50 -9.18 29.74
CA MET A 493 -5.52 -7.86 30.36
C MET A 493 -5.29 -6.73 29.35
N ARG A 494 -4.36 -6.89 28.39
CA ARG A 494 -4.14 -5.91 27.31
C ARG A 494 -5.35 -5.77 26.40
N GLU A 495 -6.02 -6.89 26.09
CA GLU A 495 -7.25 -6.88 25.30
C GLU A 495 -8.36 -6.10 26.02
N ALA A 496 -8.59 -6.38 27.30
CA ALA A 496 -9.55 -5.64 28.12
C ALA A 496 -9.17 -4.16 28.31
N PHE A 497 -7.88 -3.86 28.47
CA PHE A 497 -7.36 -2.50 28.60
C PHE A 497 -7.60 -1.63 27.36
N THR A 498 -7.71 -2.24 26.17
CA THR A 498 -8.04 -1.51 24.94
C THR A 498 -9.42 -0.88 25.03
N LEU A 499 -10.41 -1.68 25.42
CA LEU A 499 -11.78 -1.23 25.61
C LEU A 499 -11.87 -0.17 26.71
N LEU A 500 -11.11 -0.36 27.80
CA LEU A 500 -11.05 0.61 28.89
C LEU A 500 -10.44 1.94 28.44
N SER A 501 -9.36 1.92 27.66
CA SER A 501 -8.70 3.12 27.15
C SER A 501 -9.62 3.97 26.27
N GLU A 502 -10.42 3.30 25.43
CA GLU A 502 -11.39 3.95 24.57
C GLU A 502 -12.53 4.59 25.35
N GLU A 503 -13.08 3.87 26.33
CA GLU A 503 -14.18 4.37 27.16
C GLU A 503 -13.74 5.54 28.05
N ILE A 504 -12.55 5.43 28.66
CA ILE A 504 -11.98 6.50 29.49
C ILE A 504 -11.74 7.77 28.67
N LEU A 505 -11.28 7.65 27.42
CA LEU A 505 -11.13 8.81 26.54
C LEU A 505 -12.46 9.56 26.35
N VAL A 506 -13.56 8.83 26.21
CA VAL A 506 -14.87 9.46 26.02
C VAL A 506 -15.41 10.07 27.29
N VAL A 507 -15.25 9.41 28.43
CA VAL A 507 -15.60 10.01 29.73
C VAL A 507 -14.84 11.32 29.93
N ILE A 508 -13.54 11.32 29.65
CA ILE A 508 -12.69 12.51 29.78
C ILE A 508 -13.12 13.63 28.84
N LYS A 509 -13.37 13.33 27.56
CA LYS A 509 -13.73 14.36 26.58
C LYS A 509 -15.17 14.85 26.71
N THR A 510 -16.08 14.01 27.22
CA THR A 510 -17.49 14.34 27.45
C THR A 510 -17.66 15.26 28.67
N PHE A 511 -16.94 14.96 29.75
CA PHE A 511 -17.05 15.66 31.04
C PHE A 511 -15.86 16.59 31.36
N GLU A 512 -14.95 16.79 30.40
CA GLU A 512 -13.76 17.65 30.49
C GLU A 512 -12.87 17.38 31.74
N VAL A 513 -12.69 16.09 32.04
CA VAL A 513 -11.94 15.62 33.22
C VAL A 513 -10.44 15.81 33.03
N GLY A 514 -9.75 16.30 34.07
CA GLY A 514 -8.29 16.41 34.06
C GLY A 514 -7.76 17.71 33.44
N ASN A 515 -8.60 18.75 33.36
CA ASN A 515 -8.26 20.06 32.79
C ASN A 515 -6.98 20.71 33.39
N ASN A 516 -6.62 20.34 34.62
CA ASN A 516 -5.47 20.90 35.35
C ASN A 516 -4.21 20.01 35.30
N ARG A 517 -4.17 18.98 34.46
CA ARG A 517 -3.00 18.10 34.31
C ARG A 517 -2.71 17.76 32.85
N PRO A 518 -1.43 17.62 32.46
CA PRO A 518 -1.09 17.24 31.10
C PRO A 518 -1.62 15.84 30.81
N LEU A 519 -2.41 15.71 29.75
CA LEU A 519 -2.99 14.45 29.31
C LEU A 519 -2.66 14.24 27.84
N TYR A 520 -1.99 13.15 27.53
CA TYR A 520 -1.58 12.79 26.18
C TYR A 520 -2.41 11.61 25.68
N GLU A 521 -3.00 11.74 24.50
CA GLU A 521 -3.60 10.66 23.73
C GLU A 521 -2.54 10.10 22.77
N LEU A 522 -2.18 8.83 22.97
CA LEU A 522 -1.20 8.13 22.14
C LEU A 522 -1.88 7.04 21.32
N HIS A 523 -1.29 6.72 20.17
CA HIS A 523 -1.76 5.63 19.31
C HIS A 523 -0.61 4.67 18.94
N CYS A 524 -0.92 3.38 18.90
CA CYS A 524 -0.02 2.32 18.51
C CYS A 524 -0.63 1.57 17.33
N PRO A 525 -0.10 1.73 16.09
CA PRO A 525 -0.71 1.15 14.89
C PRO A 525 -0.51 -0.37 14.83
N MET A 526 0.52 -0.88 15.49
CA MET A 526 0.88 -2.30 15.49
C MET A 526 0.09 -3.13 16.51
N ALA A 527 -0.60 -2.50 17.46
CA ALA A 527 -1.33 -3.18 18.51
C ALA A 527 -2.32 -4.20 17.92
N PHE A 528 -2.40 -5.38 18.56
CA PHE A 528 -3.28 -6.48 18.18
C PHE A 528 -3.24 -6.85 16.69
N LYS A 529 -2.06 -7.22 16.19
CA LYS A 529 -1.84 -7.65 14.79
C LYS A 529 -2.10 -6.55 13.75
N GLY A 530 -1.85 -5.29 14.11
CA GLY A 530 -2.07 -4.13 13.24
C GLY A 530 -3.48 -3.56 13.32
N ARG A 531 -4.28 -3.94 14.33
CA ARG A 531 -5.61 -3.37 14.51
C ARG A 531 -5.57 -1.92 15.00
N GLY A 532 -4.45 -1.47 15.54
CA GLY A 532 -4.34 -0.15 16.16
C GLY A 532 -4.97 -0.14 17.56
N ALA A 533 -4.44 0.66 18.47
CA ALA A 533 -5.06 0.92 19.77
C ALA A 533 -4.60 2.28 20.31
N ILE A 534 -5.49 2.96 21.01
CA ILE A 534 -5.18 4.22 21.69
C ILE A 534 -4.95 4.01 23.19
N TRP A 535 -4.23 4.90 23.84
CA TRP A 535 -4.19 4.96 25.30
C TRP A 535 -3.86 6.37 25.78
N LEU A 536 -4.03 6.61 27.07
CA LEU A 536 -3.77 7.90 27.70
C LEU A 536 -2.59 7.84 28.66
N GLN A 537 -1.83 8.94 28.74
CA GLN A 537 -0.73 9.12 29.69
C GLN A 537 -0.72 10.52 30.30
N ASN A 538 -0.13 10.62 31.48
CA ASN A 538 0.01 11.85 32.25
C ASN A 538 1.40 12.49 32.17
N ASN A 539 2.26 12.00 31.28
CA ASN A 539 3.61 12.52 31.04
C ASN A 539 3.98 12.35 29.56
N ASP A 540 5.06 13.02 29.14
CA ASP A 540 5.53 13.06 27.75
C ASP A 540 6.42 11.87 27.38
N GLN A 541 6.76 10.99 28.33
CA GLN A 541 7.60 9.81 28.10
C GLN A 541 6.74 8.62 27.67
N ILE A 542 6.78 8.32 26.37
CA ILE A 542 6.03 7.22 25.76
C ILE A 542 6.32 5.90 26.49
N THR A 543 5.26 5.31 27.04
CA THR A 543 5.29 4.01 27.74
C THR A 543 4.16 3.09 27.26
N ASN A 544 4.40 2.36 26.17
CA ASN A 544 3.39 1.57 25.46
C ASN A 544 2.87 0.37 26.30
N PRO A 545 1.58 0.38 26.71
CA PRO A 545 1.00 -0.68 27.53
C PRO A 545 0.71 -1.98 26.76
N TYR A 546 0.65 -1.92 25.42
CA TYR A 546 0.27 -3.05 24.56
C TYR A 546 1.44 -3.99 24.23
N PHE A 547 2.65 -3.45 24.20
CA PHE A 547 3.87 -4.21 23.88
C PHE A 547 4.87 -4.30 25.05
N GLY A 548 4.60 -3.60 26.16
CA GLY A 548 5.43 -3.67 27.36
C GLY A 548 6.88 -3.28 27.10
N ALA A 549 7.81 -4.00 27.72
CA ALA A 549 9.25 -3.77 27.57
C ALA A 549 9.75 -3.97 26.12
N THR A 550 9.02 -4.73 25.30
CA THR A 550 9.45 -5.07 23.92
C THR A 550 9.43 -3.85 23.00
N MET A 551 8.46 -2.94 23.16
CA MET A 551 8.32 -1.73 22.34
C MET A 551 7.84 -0.53 23.16
N LEU A 552 8.46 -0.34 24.33
CA LEU A 552 8.00 0.61 25.35
C LEU A 552 7.87 2.06 24.83
N LYS A 553 8.78 2.49 23.94
CA LYS A 553 8.83 3.87 23.42
C LYS A 553 8.12 4.06 22.08
N CYS A 554 7.32 3.09 21.62
CA CYS A 554 6.70 3.14 20.31
C CYS A 554 5.27 3.70 20.38
N ALA A 555 5.06 4.86 19.74
CA ALA A 555 3.75 5.44 19.41
C ALA A 555 3.87 6.17 18.06
N ASP A 556 2.82 6.14 17.23
CA ASP A 556 2.82 6.84 15.92
C ASP A 556 2.20 8.24 15.98
N ARG A 557 1.40 8.52 17.02
CA ARG A 557 0.77 9.82 17.28
C ARG A 557 0.74 10.08 18.77
N VAL A 558 0.98 11.32 19.14
CA VAL A 558 0.88 11.85 20.50
C VAL A 558 0.18 13.19 20.42
N ASN A 559 -1.05 13.26 20.93
CA ASN A 559 -1.86 14.48 20.95
C ASN A 559 -2.03 14.95 22.39
N LEU A 560 -1.70 16.21 22.68
CA LEU A 560 -2.04 16.81 23.97
C LEU A 560 -3.55 17.10 23.99
N ILE A 561 -4.24 16.55 24.99
CA ILE A 561 -5.64 16.89 25.27
C ILE A 561 -5.64 18.19 26.08
N SER A 562 -6.20 19.25 25.49
CA SER A 562 -6.44 20.53 26.14
C SER A 562 -7.91 20.89 25.93
N PHE A 563 -8.55 21.39 26.99
CA PHE A 563 -9.94 21.86 26.93
C PHE A 563 -10.04 23.40 26.87
N ASP A 564 -8.90 24.10 26.80
CA ASP A 564 -8.85 25.55 26.64
C ASP A 564 -9.09 25.96 25.17
N LYS A 565 -9.93 26.98 24.96
CA LYS A 565 -10.37 27.42 23.63
C LYS A 565 -9.36 28.26 22.82
N GLU A 566 -8.12 28.49 23.27
CA GLU A 566 -7.26 29.55 22.68
C GLU A 566 -5.82 29.20 22.25
N LYS A 567 -5.37 27.93 22.23
CA LYS A 567 -3.97 27.62 21.83
C LYS A 567 -3.80 26.44 20.85
N GLN A 568 -4.57 26.42 19.76
CA GLN A 568 -4.29 25.53 18.61
C GLN A 568 -3.55 26.23 17.45
N GLY A 569 -2.97 27.41 17.68
CA GLY A 569 -2.18 28.13 16.68
C GLY A 569 -0.92 28.76 17.26
N ALA A 570 0.11 27.95 17.53
CA ALA A 570 1.47 28.46 17.79
C ALA A 570 2.52 27.42 17.41
N HIS A 571 2.81 27.31 16.11
CA HIS A 571 4.11 26.83 15.65
C HIS A 571 5.16 27.90 15.99
N THR A 572 6.07 27.62 16.92
CA THR A 572 7.27 28.44 17.11
C THR A 572 8.49 27.74 16.51
N ASN A 573 8.89 28.29 15.36
CA ASN A 573 10.23 28.33 14.77
C ASN A 573 11.39 27.91 15.70
N HIS A 574 12.11 26.86 15.34
CA HIS A 574 13.52 26.74 15.72
C HIS A 574 14.38 27.48 14.69
N LYS A 575 14.78 28.71 15.01
CA LYS A 575 15.96 29.36 14.44
C LYS A 575 17.20 28.78 15.12
N GLY A 576 18.25 28.59 14.32
CA GLY A 576 19.49 27.94 14.70
C GLY A 576 20.33 28.69 15.73
N HIS A 577 21.29 27.94 16.28
CA HIS A 577 22.46 28.50 16.94
C HIS A 577 23.71 27.87 16.35
N SER A 578 24.63 28.75 15.99
CA SER A 578 26.05 28.43 15.80
C SER A 578 26.65 27.99 17.13
N HIS A 579 27.44 26.91 17.10
CA HIS A 579 28.84 26.97 17.49
C HIS A 579 29.63 25.86 16.81
#